data_AF-A0A511M9P6-F1
#
_entry.id   AF-A0A511M9P6-F1
#
_cell.length_a   1.000
_cell.length_b   1.000
_cell.length_c   1.000
_cell.angle_alpha   90.00
_cell.angle_beta   90.00
_cell.angle_gamma   90.00
#
_symmetry.space_group_name_H-M   'P 1'
#
loop_
_entity.id
_entity.type
_entity.pdbx_description
1 polymer ?
#
loop_
_entity_poly.entity_id
_entity_poly.type
_entity_poly.pdbx_seq_one_letter_code
_entity_poly.pdbx_strand_id
1 'polypeptide(L)'
;MNNTEAEQEQRAQIDAIKATLVNVPGMGSSPGTIPPPLAEVFAIHQYELGVRVDPALATKKYQPPFRGPRSAYNPAGRYVPLDEEDPEPIAIPKISEYTRQEREGILAQLRELGDIEDPKPEPNLAFVIDG
;
A
#
# COMPACT_ATOMS: atom_id res chain seq x y z
N MET A 1 -6.08 24.79 -29.63
CA MET A 1 -6.38 23.76 -28.63
C MET A 1 -7.88 23.69 -28.47
N ASN A 2 -8.46 22.51 -28.63
CA ASN A 2 -9.87 22.31 -28.29
C ASN A 2 -10.01 22.27 -26.76
N ASN A 3 -11.16 22.70 -26.23
CA ASN A 3 -11.37 22.84 -24.77
C ASN A 3 -11.00 21.56 -23.99
N THR A 4 -11.25 20.38 -24.58
CA THR A 4 -10.92 19.07 -24.00
C THR A 4 -9.41 18.81 -23.84
N GLU A 5 -8.58 19.28 -24.78
CA GLU A 5 -7.12 19.08 -24.70
C GLU A 5 -6.50 19.91 -23.58
N ALA A 6 -6.94 21.16 -23.44
CA ALA A 6 -6.50 22.05 -22.37
C ALA A 6 -6.91 21.53 -20.99
N GLU A 7 -8.14 21.00 -20.86
CA GLU A 7 -8.62 20.36 -19.63
C GLU A 7 -7.81 19.11 -19.27
N GLN A 8 -7.46 18.28 -20.26
CA GLN A 8 -6.61 17.10 -20.05
C GLN A 8 -5.19 17.48 -19.61
N GLU A 9 -4.60 18.50 -20.23
CA GLU A 9 -3.28 19.01 -19.86
C GLU A 9 -3.28 19.55 -18.43
N GLN A 10 -4.28 20.38 -18.09
CA GLN A 10 -4.46 20.87 -16.74
C GLN A 10 -4.59 19.71 -15.74
N ARG A 11 -5.41 18.70 -16.06
CA ARG A 11 -5.59 17.53 -15.19
C ARG A 11 -4.29 16.77 -14.97
N ALA A 12 -3.53 16.55 -16.04
CA ALA A 12 -2.23 15.87 -15.97
C ALA A 12 -1.23 16.62 -15.09
N GLN A 13 -1.21 17.96 -15.16
CA GLN A 13 -0.36 18.79 -14.30
C GLN A 13 -0.77 18.70 -12.83
N ILE A 14 -2.07 18.75 -12.54
CA ILE A 14 -2.59 18.58 -11.16
C ILE A 14 -2.23 17.20 -10.63
N ASP A 15 -2.42 16.14 -11.42
CA ASP A 15 -2.09 14.76 -11.02
C ASP A 15 -0.57 14.59 -10.79
N ALA A 16 0.27 15.25 -11.59
CA ALA A 16 1.71 15.25 -11.42
C ALA A 16 2.14 15.94 -10.11
N ILE A 17 1.54 17.09 -9.76
CA ILE A 17 1.77 17.77 -8.47
C ILE A 17 1.29 16.88 -7.32
N LYS A 18 0.11 16.28 -7.45
CA LYS A 18 -0.44 15.39 -6.42
C LYS A 18 0.47 14.21 -6.12
N ALA A 19 1.14 13.66 -7.14
CA ALA A 19 2.09 12.57 -6.97
C ALA A 19 3.32 12.94 -6.11
N THR A 20 3.64 14.23 -5.96
CA THR A 20 4.73 14.69 -5.08
C THR A 20 4.30 14.84 -3.62
N LEU A 21 3.02 14.61 -3.31
CA LEU A 21 2.44 14.77 -1.97
C LEU A 21 2.26 13.43 -1.22
N VAL A 22 2.78 12.33 -1.76
CA VAL A 22 2.71 11.00 -1.13
C VAL A 22 3.95 10.79 -0.26
N ASN A 23 3.79 10.41 1.02
CA ASN A 23 4.90 10.20 1.95
C ASN A 23 5.96 11.31 1.88
N VAL A 24 5.51 12.56 1.87
CA VAL A 24 6.38 13.74 1.81
C VAL A 24 7.38 13.65 2.96
N PRO A 25 8.68 13.95 2.75
CA PRO A 25 9.64 13.98 3.85
C PRO A 25 9.12 14.83 5.01
N GLY A 26 8.91 14.21 6.17
CA GLY A 26 8.43 14.89 7.38
C GLY A 26 9.57 15.47 8.22
N MET A 27 9.27 15.90 9.44
CA MET A 27 10.31 16.22 10.42
C MET A 27 11.00 14.93 10.90
N GLY A 28 12.32 14.85 10.74
CA GLY A 28 13.11 13.68 11.14
C GLY A 28 13.03 12.53 10.12
N SER A 29 12.90 11.29 10.62
CA SER A 29 12.88 10.06 9.81
C SER A 29 11.48 9.55 9.46
N SER A 30 10.41 10.20 9.94
CA SER A 30 9.04 9.79 9.64
C SER A 30 8.52 10.55 8.43
N PRO A 31 8.04 9.87 7.37
CA PRO A 31 7.33 10.55 6.30
C PRO A 31 6.07 11.24 6.86
N GLY A 32 5.79 12.44 6.36
CA GLY A 32 4.54 13.14 6.56
C GLY A 32 3.47 12.51 5.67
N THR A 33 2.39 12.06 6.29
CA THR A 33 1.27 11.47 5.58
C THR A 33 0.24 12.55 5.25
N ILE A 34 -0.04 12.75 3.96
CA ILE A 34 -1.10 13.64 3.50
C ILE A 34 -2.29 12.77 3.04
N PRO A 35 -3.48 12.92 3.64
CA PRO A 35 -4.68 12.23 3.19
C PRO A 35 -4.97 12.50 1.70
N PRO A 36 -5.38 11.49 0.90
CA PRO A 36 -5.61 11.68 -0.53
C PRO A 36 -6.57 12.83 -0.92
N PRO A 37 -7.67 13.09 -0.19
CA PRO A 37 -8.53 14.24 -0.48
C PRO A 37 -7.82 15.58 -0.27
N LEU A 38 -6.97 15.68 0.76
CA LEU A 38 -6.22 16.89 1.06
C LEU A 38 -5.10 17.12 0.03
N ALA A 39 -4.47 16.04 -0.42
CA ALA A 39 -3.47 16.10 -1.50
C ALA A 39 -4.05 16.66 -2.81
N GLU A 40 -5.31 16.32 -3.16
CA GLU A 40 -6.00 16.91 -4.33
C GLU A 40 -6.15 18.42 -4.16
N VAL A 41 -6.65 18.87 -3.01
CA VAL A 41 -6.85 20.30 -2.72
C VAL A 41 -5.53 21.07 -2.81
N PHE A 42 -4.46 20.53 -2.23
CA PHE A 42 -3.13 21.14 -2.30
C PHE A 42 -2.55 21.15 -3.72
N ALA A 43 -2.79 20.11 -4.52
CA ALA A 43 -2.32 20.06 -5.89
C ALA A 43 -3.02 21.10 -6.79
N ILE A 44 -4.35 21.25 -6.64
CA ILE A 44 -5.12 22.29 -7.32
C ILE A 44 -4.59 23.67 -6.95
N HIS A 45 -4.45 23.94 -5.64
CA HIS A 45 -3.96 25.24 -5.18
C HIS A 45 -2.54 25.55 -5.70
N GLN A 46 -1.63 24.58 -5.67
CA GLN A 46 -0.28 24.75 -6.22
C GLN A 46 -0.27 24.99 -7.74
N TYR A 47 -1.15 24.30 -8.48
CA TYR A 47 -1.31 24.54 -9.91
C TYR A 47 -1.75 25.98 -10.20
N GLU A 48 -2.72 26.50 -9.43
CA GLU A 48 -3.20 27.89 -9.51
C GLU A 48 -2.11 28.91 -9.16
N LEU A 49 -1.20 28.55 -8.24
CA LEU A 49 0.00 29.35 -7.93
C LEU A 49 1.08 29.29 -9.03
N GLY A 50 0.88 28.49 -10.08
CA GLY A 50 1.83 28.34 -11.19
C GLY A 50 2.89 27.26 -11.00
N VAL A 51 2.78 26.42 -9.95
CA VAL A 51 3.69 25.27 -9.77
C VAL A 51 3.46 24.26 -10.89
N ARG A 52 4.54 23.73 -11.45
CA ARG A 52 4.53 22.68 -12.46
C ARG A 52 5.57 21.63 -12.09
N VAL A 53 5.27 20.37 -12.38
CA VAL A 53 6.22 19.27 -12.24
C VAL A 53 6.74 18.92 -13.61
N ASP A 54 8.05 19.00 -13.80
CA ASP A 54 8.73 18.48 -14.98
C ASP A 54 9.34 17.11 -14.65
N PRO A 55 8.74 16.00 -15.13
CA PRO A 55 9.27 14.67 -14.86
C PRO A 55 10.68 14.44 -15.39
N ALA A 56 11.11 15.18 -16.43
CA ALA A 56 12.45 15.04 -17.01
C ALA A 56 13.55 15.59 -16.08
N LEU A 57 13.18 16.46 -15.13
CA LEU A 57 14.09 17.01 -14.12
C LEU A 57 14.05 16.24 -12.79
N ALA A 58 13.16 15.25 -12.66
CA ALA A 58 13.09 14.44 -11.45
C ALA A 58 14.40 13.67 -11.23
N THR A 59 14.84 13.58 -9.97
CA THR A 59 16.04 12.79 -9.58
C THR A 59 15.69 11.62 -8.67
N LYS A 60 14.41 11.51 -8.29
CA LYS A 60 13.88 10.46 -7.40
C LYS A 60 12.51 10.03 -7.87
N LYS A 61 12.14 8.78 -7.55
CA LYS A 61 10.78 8.25 -7.69
C LYS A 61 10.23 7.80 -6.35
N TYR A 62 8.91 7.85 -6.20
CA TYR A 62 8.24 7.21 -5.06
C TYR A 62 8.20 5.71 -5.29
N GLN A 63 8.80 4.96 -4.37
CA GLN A 63 8.71 3.50 -4.30
C GLN A 63 7.65 3.13 -3.25
N PRO A 64 6.57 2.42 -3.65
CA PRO A 64 5.54 2.00 -2.71
C PRO A 64 6.08 0.98 -1.70
N PRO A 65 5.37 0.75 -0.58
CA PRO A 65 5.72 -0.29 0.38
C PRO A 65 5.91 -1.65 -0.30
N PHE A 66 7.01 -2.32 0.04
CA PHE A 66 7.32 -3.67 -0.44
C PHE A 66 6.33 -4.72 0.10
N ARG A 67 5.85 -4.53 1.34
CA ARG A 67 4.86 -5.39 2.01
C ARG A 67 3.82 -4.55 2.73
N GLY A 68 2.70 -5.21 3.04
CA GLY A 68 1.56 -4.58 3.73
C GLY A 68 0.67 -3.74 2.82
N PRO A 69 -0.24 -2.95 3.39
CA PRO A 69 -1.22 -2.18 2.62
C PRO A 69 -0.55 -1.17 1.68
N ARG A 70 -0.95 -1.17 0.40
CA ARG A 70 -0.52 -0.17 -0.58
C ARG A 70 -1.37 1.10 -0.43
N SER A 71 -1.07 1.86 0.60
CA SER A 71 -1.80 3.08 0.97
C SER A 71 -0.84 4.23 1.21
N ALA A 72 -1.30 5.47 0.99
CA ALA A 72 -0.56 6.68 1.32
C ALA A 72 -0.25 6.79 2.82
N TYR A 73 -0.94 6.02 3.68
CA TYR A 73 -0.66 5.96 5.12
C TYR A 73 0.42 4.96 5.52
N ASN A 74 0.97 4.18 4.58
CA ASN A 74 1.99 3.20 4.90
C ASN A 74 3.38 3.86 4.87
N PRO A 75 4.05 4.02 6.03
CA PRO A 75 5.34 4.72 6.12
C PRO A 75 6.50 3.94 5.50
N ALA A 76 6.29 2.67 5.11
CA ALA A 76 7.31 1.88 4.43
C ALA A 76 7.51 2.29 2.94
N GLY A 77 6.61 3.11 2.39
CA GLY A 77 6.83 3.75 1.09
C GLY A 77 7.83 4.89 1.20
N ARG A 78 8.76 5.01 0.25
CA ARG A 78 9.88 5.96 0.34
C ARG A 78 10.25 6.51 -1.03
N TYR A 79 10.94 7.65 -1.07
CA TYR A 79 11.56 8.16 -2.29
C TYR A 79 12.96 7.58 -2.47
N VAL A 80 13.23 6.98 -3.63
CA VAL A 80 14.51 6.37 -4.00
C VAL A 80 15.08 7.05 -5.26
N PRO A 81 16.37 6.91 -5.56
CA PRO A 81 16.94 7.31 -6.85
C PRO A 81 16.14 6.75 -8.05
N LEU A 82 16.15 7.45 -9.19
CA LEU A 82 15.37 7.02 -10.37
C LEU A 82 15.78 5.64 -10.91
N ASP A 83 17.06 5.32 -10.80
CA ASP A 83 17.69 4.09 -11.27
C ASP A 83 17.56 2.92 -10.30
N GLU A 84 17.06 3.15 -9.08
CA GLU A 84 16.81 2.08 -8.11
C GLU A 84 15.75 1.11 -8.67
N GLU A 85 16.06 -0.19 -8.71
CA GLU A 85 15.09 -1.20 -9.13
C GLU A 85 13.92 -1.30 -8.14
N ASP A 86 12.71 -1.51 -8.67
CA ASP A 86 11.58 -1.82 -7.81
C ASP A 86 11.73 -3.24 -7.27
N PRO A 87 11.48 -3.46 -5.97
CA PRO A 87 11.66 -4.78 -5.38
C PRO A 87 10.66 -5.76 -5.98
N GLU A 88 11.08 -7.02 -6.17
CA GLU A 88 10.24 -8.04 -6.79
C GLU A 88 8.91 -8.21 -6.04
N PRO A 89 7.76 -8.12 -6.71
CA PRO A 89 6.48 -8.32 -6.06
C PRO A 89 6.42 -9.69 -5.37
N ILE A 90 6.16 -9.71 -4.06
CA ILE A 90 5.92 -10.97 -3.36
C ILE A 90 4.51 -11.42 -3.72
N ALA A 91 4.43 -12.47 -4.54
CA ALA A 91 3.17 -13.14 -4.82
C ALA A 91 2.75 -13.96 -3.60
N ILE A 92 1.46 -13.87 -3.24
CA ILE A 92 0.87 -14.82 -2.29
C ILE A 92 0.91 -16.20 -2.95
N PRO A 93 1.47 -17.22 -2.30
CA PRO A 93 1.48 -18.56 -2.85
C PRO A 93 0.09 -19.09 -3.15
N LYS A 94 -0.09 -19.75 -4.30
CA LYS A 94 -1.33 -20.47 -4.61
C LYS A 94 -1.35 -21.81 -3.88
N ILE A 95 -1.87 -21.82 -2.65
CA ILE A 95 -1.91 -23.00 -1.77
C ILE A 95 -2.63 -24.20 -2.43
N SER A 96 -3.55 -23.96 -3.39
CA SER A 96 -4.23 -25.02 -4.16
C SER A 96 -3.29 -25.83 -5.05
N GLU A 97 -2.16 -25.27 -5.47
CA GLU A 97 -1.17 -25.92 -6.33
C GLU A 97 -0.16 -26.75 -5.53
N TYR A 98 -0.18 -26.66 -4.20
CA TYR A 98 0.77 -27.32 -3.31
C TYR A 98 0.38 -28.78 -3.08
N THR A 99 1.37 -29.64 -2.86
CA THR A 99 1.16 -31.01 -2.40
C THR A 99 0.54 -31.04 -1.00
N ARG A 100 0.02 -32.21 -0.59
CA ARG A 100 -0.54 -32.37 0.76
C ARG A 100 0.50 -32.11 1.85
N GLN A 101 1.71 -32.63 1.69
CA GLN A 101 2.80 -32.49 2.66
C GLN A 101 3.22 -31.03 2.83
N GLU A 102 3.33 -30.28 1.73
CA GLU A 102 3.66 -28.86 1.79
C GLU A 102 2.57 -28.05 2.50
N ARG A 103 1.29 -28.37 2.24
CA ARG A 103 0.18 -27.72 2.96
C ARG A 103 0.18 -28.04 4.45
N GLU A 104 0.49 -29.28 4.84
CA GLU A 104 0.64 -29.65 6.25
C GLU A 104 1.77 -28.87 6.92
N GLY A 105 2.89 -28.67 6.22
CA GLY A 105 4.00 -27.81 6.67
C GLY A 105 3.61 -26.34 6.84
N ILE A 106 2.79 -25.79 5.93
CA ILE A 106 2.26 -24.41 6.06
C ILE A 106 1.31 -24.30 7.25
N LEU A 107 0.41 -25.27 7.44
CA LEU A 107 -0.51 -25.28 8.58
C LEU A 107 0.24 -25.36 9.92
N ALA A 108 1.34 -26.11 9.98
CA ALA A 108 2.19 -26.16 11.17
C ALA A 108 2.81 -24.79 11.49
N GLN A 109 3.35 -24.09 10.48
CA GLN A 109 3.89 -22.74 10.65
C GLN A 109 2.81 -21.74 11.11
N LEU A 110 1.62 -21.80 10.53
CA LEU A 110 0.50 -20.92 10.93
C LEU A 110 0.01 -21.20 12.36
N ARG A 111 0.03 -22.46 12.82
CA ARG A 111 -0.24 -22.80 14.22
C ARG A 111 0.83 -22.26 15.16
N GLU A 112 2.11 -22.40 14.79
CA GLU A 112 3.24 -21.88 15.57
C GLU A 112 3.19 -20.35 15.71
N LEU A 113 2.76 -19.65 14.66
CA LEU A 113 2.52 -18.21 14.66
C LEU A 113 1.26 -17.81 15.46
N GLY A 114 0.41 -18.76 15.84
CA GLY A 114 -0.84 -18.52 16.55
C GLY A 114 -2.01 -18.05 15.66
N ASP A 115 -1.85 -18.10 14.33
CA ASP A 115 -2.89 -17.72 13.36
C ASP A 115 -4.00 -18.77 13.26
N ILE A 116 -3.72 -20.02 13.69
CA ILE A 116 -4.69 -21.12 13.74
C ILE A 116 -4.69 -21.69 15.16
N GLU A 117 -5.84 -21.59 15.84
CA GLU A 117 -6.05 -22.25 17.13
C GLU A 117 -6.26 -23.77 16.93
N ASP A 118 -5.69 -24.57 17.83
CA ASP A 118 -6.07 -25.97 17.92
C ASP A 118 -7.52 -26.11 18.39
N PRO A 119 -8.26 -27.12 17.90
CA PRO A 119 -9.62 -27.36 18.35
C PRO A 119 -9.62 -27.57 19.87
N LYS A 120 -10.38 -26.71 20.57
CA LYS A 120 -10.58 -26.86 22.01
C LYS A 120 -11.36 -28.17 22.23
N PRO A 121 -10.96 -29.01 23.19
CA PRO A 121 -11.73 -30.20 23.51
C PRO A 121 -13.16 -29.78 23.84
N GLU A 122 -14.15 -30.44 23.24
CA GLU A 122 -15.54 -30.18 23.60
C GLU A 122 -15.72 -30.46 25.10
N PRO A 123 -16.35 -29.54 25.85
CA PRO A 123 -16.65 -29.81 27.24
C PRO A 123 -17.52 -31.07 27.31
N ASN A 124 -17.14 -32.00 28.20
CA ASN A 124 -17.91 -33.20 28.44
C ASN A 124 -19.20 -32.79 29.18
N LEU A 125 -20.23 -32.43 28.42
CA LEU A 125 -21.51 -31.98 28.94
C LEU A 125 -22.40 -33.20 29.21
N ALA A 126 -22.73 -33.42 30.48
CA ALA A 126 -23.81 -34.31 30.87
C ALA A 126 -25.12 -33.51 30.96
N PHE A 127 -26.16 -33.98 30.28
CA PHE A 127 -27.51 -33.42 30.41
C PHE A 127 -28.32 -34.28 31.38
N VAL A 128 -29.01 -33.64 32.33
CA VAL A 128 -30.03 -34.30 33.15
C VAL A 128 -31.31 -34.33 32.32
N ILE A 129 -31.86 -35.53 32.08
CA ILE A 129 -33.16 -35.71 31.45
C ILE A 129 -34.17 -35.93 32.58
N ASP A 130 -35.03 -34.95 32.82
CA ASP A 130 -36.16 -35.11 33.74
C ASP A 130 -37.24 -35.98 33.03
N GLY A 131 -37.59 -37.09 33.67
CA GLY A 131 -38.64 -38.03 33.22
C GLY A 131 -40.00 -37.74 33.84
#